data_AF-A0A7U3UN48-F1
#
_entry.id   AF-A0A7U3UN48-F1
#
_cell.length_a   1.000
_cell.length_b   1.000
_cell.length_c   1.000
_cell.angle_alpha   90.00
_cell.angle_beta   90.00
_cell.angle_gamma   90.00
#
_symmetry.space_group_name_H-M   'P 1'
#
loop_
_entity.id
_entity.type
_entity.pdbx_description
1 polymer ?
#
loop_
_entity_poly.entity_id
_entity_poly.type
_entity_poly.pdbx_seq_one_letter_code
_entity_poly.pdbx_strand_id
1 'polypeptide(L)'
;MAPQLPWPPRFAPLPDTDPDAGLAALRRLGREVWATARIVAASILDLPDFEVKLALGEALFTLTEVAAAIEERLAELGSAPDRTLPEPLADRLAADLALPPADRPPALLHRWCGPLADRFAAAGFDPLLDGPTERVRRRALADLRDAFGWLTDTYGDTPAPPPAAGSALRVGRPAMGARDARFRLFEHTRDYRRADDWTSSGSAYDDDRVELLRINRDEIDALETFALALFDLVEEAPLEVLRHLARLAWDEARHAAIGHALLAEDGTDPYRYACSMIGIRVRGAMAGWDAWTQITLFGELGIIGPMRALEREARRRGDTRTATAFHYVCRDETMHLKDSRHLLDRHHPAGGLAAAGEAARKRAGALLAELGLLSEEQYAALDERQIFALLGE
;
A
#
# COMPACT_ATOMS: atom_id res chain seq x y z
N MET A 1 -6.31 55.24 -22.66
CA MET A 1 -5.47 54.49 -21.69
C MET A 1 -5.85 53.02 -21.82
N ALA A 2 -4.88 52.12 -21.98
CA ALA A 2 -5.18 50.68 -21.93
C ALA A 2 -5.67 50.33 -20.51
N PRO A 3 -6.70 49.48 -20.34
CA PRO A 3 -7.13 49.05 -19.02
C PRO A 3 -5.96 48.31 -18.34
N GLN A 4 -5.59 48.75 -17.14
CA GLN A 4 -4.65 48.00 -16.31
C GLN A 4 -5.28 46.67 -15.94
N LEU A 5 -4.63 45.57 -16.31
CA LEU A 5 -5.02 44.25 -15.84
C LEU A 5 -4.79 44.21 -14.32
N PRO A 6 -5.72 43.63 -13.54
CA PRO A 6 -5.52 43.49 -12.11
C PRO A 6 -4.28 42.65 -11.82
N TRP A 7 -3.52 43.03 -10.79
CA TRP A 7 -2.37 42.27 -10.33
C TRP A 7 -2.83 40.88 -9.86
N PRO A 8 -2.25 39.77 -10.37
CA PRO A 8 -2.70 38.44 -9.98
C PRO A 8 -2.51 38.21 -8.47
N PRO A 9 -3.51 37.67 -7.74
CA PRO A 9 -3.43 37.47 -6.30
C PRO A 9 -2.20 36.65 -5.84
N ARG A 10 -1.70 35.74 -6.69
CA ARG A 10 -0.49 34.93 -6.42
C ARG A 10 0.81 35.74 -6.32
N PHE A 11 0.80 37.02 -6.68
CA PHE A 11 1.93 37.92 -6.56
C PHE A 11 1.71 38.99 -5.48
N ALA A 12 0.69 38.83 -4.64
CA ALA A 12 0.49 39.66 -3.45
C ALA A 12 1.23 39.01 -2.26
N PRO A 13 2.22 39.68 -1.64
CA PRO A 13 2.92 39.12 -0.49
C PRO A 13 1.97 38.96 0.70
N LEU A 14 2.27 38.00 1.57
CA LEU A 14 1.67 37.91 2.89
C LEU A 14 2.55 38.74 3.84
N PRO A 15 2.02 39.83 4.42
CA PRO A 15 2.80 40.67 5.33
C PRO A 15 3.28 39.84 6.53
N ASP A 16 4.47 40.18 7.03
CA ASP A 16 5.08 39.59 8.23
C ASP A 16 5.36 38.08 8.15
N THR A 17 5.59 37.54 6.95
CA THR A 17 6.03 36.15 6.79
C THR A 17 7.51 35.99 7.14
N ASP A 18 7.77 35.19 8.18
CA ASP A 18 9.11 34.76 8.57
C ASP A 18 9.49 33.46 7.83
N PRO A 19 10.56 33.47 6.99
CA PRO A 19 11.02 32.28 6.29
C PRO A 19 11.35 31.10 7.21
N ASP A 20 11.88 31.37 8.41
CA ASP A 20 12.24 30.32 9.37
C ASP A 20 10.98 29.66 9.96
N ALA A 21 9.94 30.45 10.23
CA ALA A 21 8.63 29.94 10.62
C ALA A 21 7.99 29.09 9.51
N GLY A 22 8.13 29.50 8.25
CA GLY A 22 7.68 28.72 7.08
C GLY A 22 8.38 27.36 6.99
N LEU A 23 9.71 27.35 7.09
CA LEU A 23 10.50 26.11 7.08
C LEU A 23 10.13 25.19 8.26
N ALA A 24 9.93 25.75 9.46
CA ALA A 24 9.48 24.99 10.63
C ALA A 24 8.08 24.39 10.43
N ALA A 25 7.16 25.13 9.80
CA ALA A 25 5.82 24.64 9.46
C ALA A 25 5.89 23.50 8.42
N LEU A 26 6.72 23.63 7.39
CA LEU A 26 6.89 22.59 6.37
C LEU A 26 7.47 21.29 6.96
N ARG A 27 8.47 21.38 7.84
CA ARG A 27 9.02 20.22 8.58
C ARG A 27 7.96 19.53 9.43
N ARG A 28 7.12 20.31 10.13
CA ARG A 28 6.02 19.77 10.94
C ARG A 28 5.01 19.02 10.07
N LEU A 29 4.59 19.61 8.94
CA LEU A 29 3.69 18.96 7.99
C LEU A 29 4.29 17.65 7.47
N GLY A 30 5.57 17.65 7.08
CA GLY A 30 6.26 16.43 6.62
C GLY A 30 6.18 15.27 7.62
N ARG A 31 6.48 15.52 8.90
CA ARG A 31 6.36 14.50 9.96
C ARG A 31 4.93 14.01 10.16
N GLU A 32 3.95 14.89 10.11
CA GLU A 32 2.55 14.51 10.26
C GLU A 32 2.02 13.72 9.07
N VAL A 33 2.44 14.03 7.84
CA VAL A 33 2.11 13.25 6.65
C VAL A 33 2.66 11.83 6.79
N TRP A 34 3.94 11.67 7.18
CA TRP A 34 4.52 10.34 7.39
C TRP A 34 3.86 9.56 8.51
N ALA A 35 3.51 10.21 9.61
CA ALA A 35 2.75 9.57 10.68
C ALA A 35 1.36 9.13 10.22
N THR A 36 0.71 9.93 9.37
CA THR A 36 -0.58 9.59 8.74
C THR A 36 -0.42 8.42 7.76
N ALA A 37 0.65 8.40 6.97
CA ALA A 37 0.97 7.27 6.08
C ALA A 37 1.18 5.97 6.87
N ARG A 38 1.84 6.03 8.03
CA ARG A 38 2.04 4.85 8.90
C ARG A 38 0.73 4.33 9.48
N ILE A 39 -0.16 5.18 10.02
CA ILE A 39 -1.46 4.69 10.52
C ILE A 39 -2.29 4.11 9.38
N VAL A 40 -2.30 4.70 8.18
CA VAL A 40 -2.98 4.15 7.00
C VAL A 40 -2.39 2.79 6.62
N ALA A 41 -1.07 2.72 6.46
CA ALA A 41 -0.36 1.49 6.10
C ALA A 41 -0.65 0.35 7.08
N ALA A 42 -0.58 0.62 8.38
CA ALA A 42 -0.92 -0.37 9.40
C ALA A 42 -2.41 -0.78 9.39
N SER A 43 -3.31 0.17 9.13
CA SER A 43 -4.76 -0.08 9.09
C SER A 43 -5.16 -0.98 7.91
N ILE A 44 -4.44 -0.90 6.78
CA ILE A 44 -4.68 -1.78 5.62
C ILE A 44 -4.58 -3.26 6.02
N LEU A 45 -3.72 -3.61 6.98
CA LEU A 45 -3.57 -5.01 7.39
C LEU A 45 -4.84 -5.53 8.08
N ASP A 46 -5.28 -4.92 9.16
CA ASP A 46 -6.25 -5.52 10.09
C ASP A 46 -7.67 -4.94 10.03
N LEU A 47 -7.93 -3.92 9.20
CA LEU A 47 -9.31 -3.62 8.80
C LEU A 47 -9.86 -4.80 7.99
N PRO A 48 -11.10 -5.26 8.18
CA PRO A 48 -11.61 -6.40 7.41
C PRO A 48 -12.17 -5.99 6.04
N ASP A 49 -12.79 -4.83 5.93
CA ASP A 49 -13.58 -4.43 4.76
C ASP A 49 -12.73 -4.32 3.49
N PHE A 50 -13.11 -5.09 2.46
CA PHE A 50 -12.36 -5.17 1.21
C PHE A 50 -12.23 -3.81 0.52
N GLU A 51 -13.35 -3.12 0.28
CA GLU A 51 -13.39 -1.85 -0.44
C GLU A 51 -12.62 -0.76 0.30
N VAL A 52 -12.65 -0.78 1.64
CA VAL A 52 -11.90 0.17 2.50
C VAL A 52 -10.41 -0.01 2.29
N LYS A 53 -9.89 -1.24 2.24
CA LYS A 53 -8.48 -1.49 1.98
C LYS A 53 -8.04 -0.97 0.62
N LEU A 54 -8.84 -1.19 -0.42
CA LEU A 54 -8.53 -0.73 -1.77
C LEU A 54 -8.38 0.80 -1.79
N ALA A 55 -9.34 1.50 -1.20
CA ALA A 55 -9.32 2.96 -1.10
C ALA A 55 -8.15 3.48 -0.24
N LEU A 56 -7.79 2.76 0.83
CA LEU A 56 -6.61 3.08 1.63
C LEU A 56 -5.29 2.83 0.90
N GLY A 57 -5.22 1.86 -0.03
CA GLY A 57 -4.07 1.65 -0.90
C GLY A 57 -3.76 2.87 -1.78
N GLU A 58 -4.80 3.44 -2.41
CA GLU A 58 -4.68 4.71 -3.15
C GLU A 58 -4.31 5.88 -2.23
N ALA A 59 -4.96 5.98 -1.07
CA ALA A 59 -4.66 7.05 -0.12
C ALA A 59 -3.22 6.99 0.42
N LEU A 60 -2.67 5.78 0.62
CA LEU A 60 -1.28 5.58 1.02
C LEU A 60 -0.30 6.09 -0.04
N PHE A 61 -0.57 5.81 -1.32
CA PHE A 61 0.20 6.38 -2.43
C PHE A 61 0.15 7.91 -2.43
N THR A 62 -1.05 8.48 -2.33
CA THR A 62 -1.24 9.94 -2.29
C THR A 62 -0.49 10.60 -1.13
N LEU A 63 -0.59 10.05 0.09
CA LEU A 63 0.16 10.53 1.25
C LEU A 63 1.67 10.49 1.01
N THR A 64 2.16 9.42 0.40
CA THR A 64 3.59 9.24 0.12
C THR A 64 4.09 10.23 -0.94
N GLU A 65 3.30 10.52 -1.98
CA GLU A 65 3.62 11.55 -2.97
C GLU A 65 3.61 12.97 -2.36
N VAL A 66 2.67 13.25 -1.45
CA VAL A 66 2.66 14.50 -0.69
C VAL A 66 3.90 14.61 0.20
N ALA A 67 4.28 13.55 0.90
CA ALA A 67 5.48 13.52 1.71
C ALA A 67 6.74 13.73 0.87
N ALA A 68 6.82 13.06 -0.29
CA ALA A 68 7.93 13.22 -1.23
C ALA A 68 8.09 14.66 -1.71
N ALA A 69 6.99 15.31 -2.11
CA ALA A 69 7.02 16.71 -2.54
C ALA A 69 7.50 17.66 -1.42
N ILE A 70 7.15 17.36 -0.16
CA ILE A 70 7.64 18.12 0.99
C ILE A 70 9.13 17.89 1.22
N GLU A 71 9.60 16.65 1.15
CA GLU A 71 11.02 16.33 1.33
C GLU A 71 11.90 16.91 0.24
N GLU A 72 11.46 16.83 -1.01
CA GLU A 72 12.12 17.48 -2.15
C GLU A 72 12.20 18.99 -1.90
N ARG A 73 11.12 19.62 -1.42
CA ARG A 73 11.13 21.05 -1.09
C ARG A 73 12.02 21.40 0.10
N LEU A 74 12.04 20.57 1.14
CA LEU A 74 12.95 20.73 2.28
C LEU A 74 14.41 20.66 1.84
N ALA A 75 14.74 19.73 0.92
CA ALA A 75 16.08 19.62 0.37
C ALA A 75 16.48 20.85 -0.46
N GLU A 76 15.57 21.40 -1.28
CA GLU A 76 15.78 22.67 -2.00
C GLU A 76 16.07 23.85 -1.05
N LEU A 77 15.46 23.83 0.14
CA LEU A 77 15.67 24.82 1.20
C LEU A 77 16.90 24.52 2.07
N GLY A 78 17.72 23.52 1.71
CA GLY A 78 18.92 23.14 2.45
C GLY A 78 18.66 22.40 3.77
N SER A 79 17.44 21.87 3.97
CA SER A 79 17.07 21.05 5.12
C SER A 79 17.13 19.58 4.77
N ALA A 80 17.76 18.77 5.63
CA ALA A 80 17.58 17.32 5.56
C ALA A 80 16.13 16.94 5.90
N PRO A 81 15.57 15.89 5.27
CA PRO A 81 14.33 15.30 5.71
C PRO A 81 14.51 14.64 7.08
N ASP A 82 13.50 14.77 7.94
CA ASP A 82 13.44 14.11 9.25
C ASP A 82 12.07 13.43 9.36
N ARG A 83 12.10 12.10 9.36
CA ARG A 83 10.90 11.26 9.45
C ARG A 83 10.68 10.71 10.86
N THR A 84 11.55 11.08 11.80
CA THR A 84 11.45 10.68 13.20
C THR A 84 10.16 11.24 13.78
N LEU A 85 9.39 10.39 14.46
CA LEU A 85 8.17 10.83 15.12
C LEU A 85 8.52 11.52 16.44
N PRO A 86 8.10 12.78 16.66
CA PRO A 86 8.15 13.39 17.98
C PRO A 86 7.28 12.58 18.95
N GLU A 87 7.66 12.52 20.23
CA GLU A 87 6.98 11.73 21.27
C GLU A 87 5.44 11.89 21.26
N PRO A 88 4.85 13.11 21.20
CA PRO A 88 3.38 13.25 21.15
C PRO A 88 2.73 12.60 19.92
N LEU A 89 3.44 12.57 18.79
CA LEU A 89 2.96 11.97 17.54
C LEU A 89 3.10 10.45 17.57
N ALA A 90 4.19 9.95 18.15
CA ALA A 90 4.43 8.53 18.37
C ALA A 90 3.41 7.95 19.35
N ASP A 91 3.13 8.64 20.47
CA ASP A 91 2.13 8.23 21.45
C ASP A 91 0.73 8.18 20.84
N ARG A 92 0.36 9.20 20.05
CA ARG A 92 -0.92 9.21 19.34
C ARG A 92 -1.02 8.05 18.34
N LEU A 93 0.04 7.80 17.57
CA LEU A 93 0.10 6.69 16.62
C LEU A 93 -0.07 5.35 17.35
N ALA A 94 0.66 5.13 18.45
CA ALA A 94 0.58 3.91 19.22
C ALA A 94 -0.81 3.71 19.86
N ALA A 95 -1.41 4.78 20.40
CA ALA A 95 -2.75 4.74 20.99
C ALA A 95 -3.83 4.39 19.95
N ASP A 96 -3.74 4.95 18.74
CA ASP A 96 -4.73 4.72 17.68
C ASP A 96 -4.54 3.36 16.99
N LEU A 97 -3.30 2.85 16.93
CA LEU A 97 -3.03 1.48 16.48
C LEU A 97 -3.58 0.43 17.45
N ALA A 98 -3.60 0.75 18.75
CA ALA A 98 -4.16 -0.10 19.79
C ALA A 98 -5.69 -0.11 19.87
N LEU A 99 -6.39 0.73 19.10
CA LEU A 99 -7.85 0.68 19.00
C LEU A 99 -8.31 -0.65 18.39
N PRO A 100 -9.50 -1.15 18.76
CA PRO A 100 -10.15 -2.21 18.02
C PRO A 100 -10.27 -1.85 16.52
N PRO A 101 -10.10 -2.80 15.58
CA PRO A 101 -10.14 -2.49 14.15
C PRO A 101 -11.39 -1.73 13.71
N ALA A 102 -12.57 -2.07 14.26
CA ALA A 102 -13.82 -1.39 13.95
C ALA A 102 -13.86 0.11 14.33
N ASP A 103 -13.07 0.52 15.33
CA ASP A 103 -12.99 1.91 15.79
C ASP A 103 -11.92 2.72 15.03
N ARG A 104 -11.08 2.05 14.23
CA ARG A 104 -9.94 2.70 13.58
C ARG A 104 -10.32 3.60 12.40
N PRO A 105 -11.27 3.27 11.50
CA PRO A 105 -11.61 4.17 10.39
C PRO A 105 -12.14 5.54 10.84
N PRO A 106 -13.06 5.64 11.84
CA PRO A 106 -13.42 6.94 12.41
C PRO A 106 -12.22 7.66 13.05
N ALA A 107 -11.34 6.95 13.76
CA ALA A 107 -10.16 7.56 14.36
C ALA A 107 -9.19 8.09 13.29
N LEU A 108 -8.99 7.34 12.19
CA LEU A 108 -8.20 7.75 11.03
C LEU A 108 -8.73 9.05 10.44
N LEU A 109 -10.05 9.12 10.18
CA LEU A 109 -10.68 10.32 9.65
C LEU A 109 -10.49 11.53 10.58
N HIS A 110 -10.93 11.41 11.83
CA HIS A 110 -11.10 12.56 12.72
C HIS A 110 -9.82 12.98 13.46
N ARG A 111 -8.83 12.09 13.61
CA ARG A 111 -7.60 12.39 14.35
C ARG A 111 -6.37 12.53 13.46
N TRP A 112 -6.41 12.00 12.24
CA TRP A 112 -5.30 12.04 11.30
C TRP A 112 -5.64 12.82 10.04
N CYS A 113 -6.54 12.31 9.20
CA CYS A 113 -6.79 12.84 7.86
C CYS A 113 -7.39 14.25 7.88
N GLY A 114 -8.49 14.45 8.62
CA GLY A 114 -9.14 15.76 8.77
C GLY A 114 -8.19 16.80 9.36
N PRO A 115 -7.59 16.56 10.56
CA PRO A 115 -6.64 17.49 11.15
C PRO A 115 -5.40 17.77 10.28
N LEU A 116 -4.93 16.79 9.49
CA LEU A 116 -3.85 17.01 8.53
C LEU A 116 -4.28 17.99 7.44
N ALA A 117 -5.44 17.75 6.80
CA ALA A 117 -5.98 18.65 5.77
C ALA A 117 -6.23 20.06 6.33
N ASP A 118 -6.73 20.19 7.56
CA ASP A 118 -6.91 21.48 8.23
C ASP A 118 -5.58 22.19 8.47
N ARG A 119 -4.53 21.47 8.88
CA ARG A 119 -3.18 22.06 9.05
C ARG A 119 -2.58 22.49 7.72
N PHE A 120 -2.80 21.76 6.63
CA PHE A 120 -2.44 22.22 5.29
C PHE A 120 -3.26 23.45 4.86
N ALA A 121 -4.54 23.53 5.20
CA ALA A 121 -5.38 24.67 4.89
C ALA A 121 -4.97 25.93 5.67
N ALA A 122 -4.57 25.77 6.93
CA ALA A 122 -4.15 26.84 7.82
C ALA A 122 -2.69 27.27 7.65
N ALA A 123 -1.83 26.42 7.09
CA ALA A 123 -0.45 26.78 6.80
C ALA A 123 -0.39 27.93 5.78
N GLY A 124 0.24 29.04 6.15
CA GLY A 124 0.49 30.17 5.27
C GLY A 124 1.93 30.18 4.80
N PHE A 125 2.13 30.18 3.48
CA PHE A 125 3.43 30.45 2.85
C PHE A 125 3.26 31.66 1.94
N ASP A 126 4.24 32.57 1.96
CA ASP A 126 4.17 33.77 1.12
C ASP A 126 4.14 33.36 -0.36
N PRO A 127 3.08 33.68 -1.13
CA PRO A 127 2.96 33.22 -2.51
C PRO A 127 3.95 33.94 -3.46
N LEU A 128 4.49 35.10 -3.06
CA LEU A 128 5.47 35.85 -3.84
C LEU A 128 6.90 35.44 -3.47
N LEU A 129 7.23 35.34 -2.19
CA LEU A 129 8.57 35.06 -1.69
C LEU A 129 8.87 33.56 -1.58
N ASP A 130 7.87 32.74 -1.28
CA ASP A 130 7.97 31.27 -1.16
C ASP A 130 6.88 30.55 -1.99
N GLY A 131 6.66 31.05 -3.20
CA GLY A 131 5.71 30.49 -4.16
C GLY A 131 5.86 28.98 -4.42
N PRO A 132 7.08 28.38 -4.44
CA PRO A 132 7.23 26.93 -4.55
C PRO A 132 6.63 26.16 -3.38
N THR A 133 6.85 26.56 -2.12
CA THR A 133 6.24 25.88 -0.96
C THR A 133 4.73 26.07 -0.94
N GLU A 134 4.24 27.27 -1.28
CA GLU A 134 2.80 27.50 -1.42
C GLU A 134 2.15 26.63 -2.51
N ARG A 135 2.89 26.32 -3.59
CA ARG A 135 2.43 25.37 -4.60
C ARG A 135 2.37 23.95 -4.07
N VAL A 136 3.39 23.49 -3.34
CA VAL A 136 3.42 22.17 -2.69
C VAL A 136 2.22 22.04 -1.74
N ARG A 137 2.01 23.03 -0.87
CA ARG A 137 0.88 23.06 0.09
C ARG A 137 -0.48 22.96 -0.61
N ARG A 138 -0.74 23.78 -1.63
CA ARG A 138 -2.04 23.78 -2.34
C ARG A 138 -2.32 22.47 -3.05
N ARG A 139 -1.30 21.90 -3.71
CA ARG A 139 -1.43 20.60 -4.36
C ARG A 139 -1.71 19.50 -3.33
N ALA A 140 -0.91 19.45 -2.26
CA ALA A 140 -1.10 18.50 -1.18
C ALA A 140 -2.51 18.60 -0.58
N LEU A 141 -3.02 19.80 -0.32
CA LEU A 141 -4.37 19.97 0.19
C LEU A 141 -5.45 19.43 -0.77
N ALA A 142 -5.29 19.62 -2.08
CA ALA A 142 -6.21 19.09 -3.06
C ALA A 142 -6.15 17.55 -3.08
N ASP A 143 -4.95 16.99 -3.15
CA ASP A 143 -4.73 15.54 -3.21
C ASP A 143 -5.24 14.85 -1.93
N LEU A 144 -5.00 15.43 -0.74
CA LEU A 144 -5.51 14.90 0.54
C LEU A 144 -7.04 14.93 0.63
N ARG A 145 -7.69 15.97 0.09
CA ARG A 145 -9.15 16.06 0.09
C ARG A 145 -9.79 15.03 -0.84
N ASP A 146 -9.16 14.78 -1.97
CA ASP A 146 -9.59 13.75 -2.91
C ASP A 146 -9.43 12.35 -2.30
N ALA A 147 -8.24 12.04 -1.77
CA ALA A 147 -7.93 10.74 -1.18
C ALA A 147 -8.78 10.35 0.04
N PHE A 148 -9.30 11.33 0.81
CA PHE A 148 -10.05 11.08 2.05
C PHE A 148 -11.51 11.53 2.01
N GLY A 149 -12.00 12.08 0.89
CA GLY A 149 -13.39 12.50 0.76
C GLY A 149 -14.37 11.37 1.09
N TRP A 150 -14.10 10.17 0.58
CA TRP A 150 -14.92 8.98 0.80
C TRP A 150 -14.98 8.50 2.26
N LEU A 151 -13.91 8.71 3.06
CA LEU A 151 -13.91 8.38 4.48
C LEU A 151 -14.95 9.23 5.21
N THR A 152 -15.11 10.49 4.83
CA THR A 152 -16.09 11.40 5.43
C THR A 152 -17.51 10.91 5.17
N ASP A 153 -17.78 10.49 3.94
CA ASP A 153 -19.10 9.99 3.54
C ASP A 153 -19.47 8.66 4.23
N THR A 154 -18.46 7.85 4.57
CA THR A 154 -18.65 6.50 5.14
C THR A 154 -18.58 6.47 6.67
N TYR A 155 -17.66 7.23 7.28
CA TYR A 155 -17.29 7.18 8.69
C TYR A 155 -17.36 8.54 9.40
N GLY A 156 -18.23 9.44 8.92
CA GLY A 156 -18.38 10.79 9.48
C GLY A 156 -18.80 10.85 10.95
N ASP A 157 -19.22 9.74 11.53
CA ASP A 157 -19.56 9.62 12.95
C ASP A 157 -18.36 9.93 13.86
N THR A 158 -18.65 10.46 15.04
CA THR A 158 -17.60 10.81 16.03
C THR A 158 -16.93 9.53 16.54
N PRO A 159 -15.59 9.43 16.52
CA PRO A 159 -14.90 8.24 16.99
C PRO A 159 -15.08 8.07 18.50
N ALA A 160 -14.94 6.82 18.97
CA ALA A 160 -14.72 6.55 20.40
C ALA A 160 -13.58 7.43 20.94
N PRO A 161 -13.52 7.78 22.23
CA PRO A 161 -12.35 8.48 22.77
C PRO A 161 -11.08 7.60 22.64
N PRO A 162 -9.88 8.20 22.48
CA PRO A 162 -8.64 7.43 22.57
C PRO A 162 -8.57 6.68 23.90
N PRO A 163 -7.96 5.48 23.94
CA PRO A 163 -7.67 4.83 25.21
C PRO A 163 -6.85 5.79 26.09
N ALA A 164 -7.15 5.81 27.38
CA ALA A 164 -6.38 6.62 28.33
C ALA A 164 -4.91 6.25 28.20
N ALA A 165 -4.03 7.26 28.10
CA ALA A 165 -2.59 7.05 27.99
C ALA A 165 -2.11 6.21 29.18
N GLY A 166 -1.89 4.91 28.95
CA GLY A 166 -1.59 3.92 29.97
C GLY A 166 -0.40 3.08 29.53
N SER A 167 0.71 3.21 30.26
CA SER A 167 2.04 2.64 29.93
C SER A 167 2.57 3.03 28.55
N ALA A 168 3.89 2.97 28.36
CA ALA A 168 4.55 3.35 27.11
C ALA A 168 4.16 2.36 25.98
N LEU A 169 3.04 2.63 25.30
CA LEU A 169 2.63 1.90 24.10
C LEU A 169 3.71 2.07 23.04
N ARG A 170 4.20 0.96 22.50
CA ARG A 170 5.16 0.98 21.40
C ARG A 170 4.41 1.09 20.08
N VAL A 171 4.88 1.96 19.19
CA VAL A 171 4.42 1.99 17.80
C VAL A 171 4.73 0.64 17.18
N GLY A 172 3.70 -0.08 16.76
CA GLY A 172 3.80 -1.37 16.10
C GLY A 172 2.57 -1.63 15.25
N ARG A 173 2.77 -2.26 14.09
CA ARG A 173 1.67 -2.67 13.21
C ARG A 173 1.11 -4.05 13.62
N PRO A 174 -0.10 -4.39 13.15
CA PRO A 174 -0.58 -5.77 13.17
C PRO A 174 0.40 -6.73 12.47
N ALA A 175 0.44 -7.98 12.93
CA ALA A 175 1.22 -9.05 12.30
C ALA A 175 0.38 -9.88 11.30
N MET A 176 -0.93 -9.67 11.24
CA MET A 176 -1.85 -10.48 10.45
C MET A 176 -2.84 -9.60 9.70
N GLY A 177 -3.07 -9.96 8.43
CA GLY A 177 -4.15 -9.39 7.64
C GLY A 177 -5.51 -9.88 8.12
N ALA A 178 -6.47 -8.98 8.31
CA ALA A 178 -7.88 -9.34 8.43
C ALA A 178 -8.49 -9.50 7.01
N ARG A 179 -9.58 -10.25 6.91
CA ARG A 179 -10.33 -10.35 5.65
C ARG A 179 -11.78 -10.01 5.90
N ASP A 180 -12.41 -9.58 4.83
CA ASP A 180 -13.84 -9.30 4.83
C ASP A 180 -14.61 -10.57 5.18
N ALA A 181 -15.60 -10.45 6.06
CA ALA A 181 -16.41 -11.59 6.50
C ALA A 181 -17.20 -12.25 5.35
N ARG A 182 -17.35 -11.55 4.21
CA ARG A 182 -17.95 -12.10 2.99
C ARG A 182 -17.07 -13.17 2.33
N PHE A 183 -15.75 -13.14 2.52
CA PHE A 183 -14.85 -14.15 1.95
C PHE A 183 -14.88 -15.45 2.75
N ARG A 184 -14.94 -16.58 2.04
CA ARG A 184 -14.43 -17.85 2.58
C ARG A 184 -12.91 -17.80 2.53
N LEU A 185 -12.24 -18.35 3.53
CA LEU A 185 -10.77 -18.32 3.59
C LEU A 185 -10.22 -19.72 3.42
N PHE A 186 -9.04 -19.83 2.82
CA PHE A 186 -8.28 -21.07 2.77
C PHE A 186 -6.80 -20.84 3.04
N GLU A 187 -6.18 -21.85 3.66
CA GLU A 187 -4.78 -21.78 4.11
C GLU A 187 -4.02 -23.10 3.95
N HIS A 188 -4.62 -24.09 3.31
CA HIS A 188 -4.10 -25.46 3.21
C HIS A 188 -3.58 -25.81 1.81
N THR A 189 -3.75 -24.92 0.84
CA THR A 189 -3.31 -25.08 -0.55
C THR A 189 -3.10 -23.71 -1.16
N ARG A 190 -2.27 -23.59 -2.21
CA ARG A 190 -2.22 -22.41 -3.09
C ARG A 190 -2.83 -22.69 -4.47
N ASP A 191 -3.25 -23.92 -4.71
CA ASP A 191 -4.03 -24.27 -5.89
C ASP A 191 -5.47 -23.78 -5.68
N TYR A 192 -5.78 -22.66 -6.33
CA TYR A 192 -7.07 -21.98 -6.28
C TYR A 192 -8.20 -22.93 -6.72
N ARG A 193 -7.97 -23.75 -7.75
CA ARG A 193 -8.96 -24.72 -8.24
C ARG A 193 -9.24 -25.79 -7.19
N ARG A 194 -8.22 -26.29 -6.49
CA ARG A 194 -8.41 -27.26 -5.39
C ARG A 194 -9.15 -26.66 -4.20
N ALA A 195 -8.93 -25.38 -3.90
CA ALA A 195 -9.56 -24.73 -2.74
C ALA A 195 -11.09 -24.65 -2.84
N ASP A 196 -11.65 -24.62 -4.06
CA ASP A 196 -13.08 -24.46 -4.32
C ASP A 196 -13.73 -25.72 -4.97
N ASP A 197 -13.08 -26.88 -4.92
CA ASP A 197 -13.53 -28.10 -5.61
C ASP A 197 -13.93 -27.83 -7.08
N TRP A 198 -13.09 -27.07 -7.78
CA TRP A 198 -13.41 -26.47 -9.07
C TRP A 198 -13.89 -27.49 -10.10
N THR A 199 -15.07 -27.25 -10.66
CA THR A 199 -15.60 -28.01 -11.79
C THR A 199 -15.34 -27.24 -13.08
N SER A 200 -14.63 -27.86 -14.02
CA SER A 200 -14.34 -27.23 -15.32
C SER A 200 -15.61 -26.80 -16.05
N SER A 201 -15.59 -25.62 -16.64
CA SER A 201 -16.66 -25.09 -17.50
C SER A 201 -16.72 -25.79 -18.87
N GLY A 202 -15.75 -26.64 -19.20
CA GLY A 202 -15.58 -27.19 -20.54
C GLY A 202 -14.87 -26.25 -21.52
N SER A 203 -14.47 -25.06 -21.05
CA SER A 203 -13.71 -24.07 -21.81
C SER A 203 -12.46 -23.70 -21.02
N ALA A 204 -11.29 -24.13 -21.50
CA ALA A 204 -10.02 -23.81 -20.84
C ALA A 204 -9.80 -22.29 -20.71
N TYR A 205 -10.25 -21.50 -21.69
CA TYR A 205 -10.19 -20.04 -21.62
C TYR A 205 -11.02 -19.47 -20.48
N ASP A 206 -12.25 -19.95 -20.29
CA ASP A 206 -13.13 -19.42 -19.24
C ASP A 206 -12.64 -19.87 -17.85
N ASP A 207 -12.14 -21.10 -17.74
CA ASP A 207 -11.50 -21.60 -16.51
C ASP A 207 -10.27 -20.76 -16.14
N ASP A 208 -9.35 -20.53 -17.10
CA ASP A 208 -8.14 -19.74 -16.87
C ASP A 208 -8.48 -18.26 -16.60
N ARG A 209 -9.48 -17.71 -17.31
CA ARG A 209 -9.94 -16.33 -17.11
C ARG A 209 -10.43 -16.13 -15.68
N VAL A 210 -11.31 -17.00 -15.22
CA VAL A 210 -11.89 -16.87 -13.88
C VAL A 210 -10.85 -17.10 -12.79
N GLU A 211 -9.95 -18.07 -12.98
CA GLU A 211 -8.85 -18.29 -12.04
C GLU A 211 -7.95 -17.06 -11.94
N LEU A 212 -7.53 -16.46 -13.06
CA LEU A 212 -6.66 -15.28 -13.03
C LEU A 212 -7.37 -14.04 -12.49
N LEU A 213 -8.66 -13.84 -12.79
CA LEU A 213 -9.44 -12.76 -12.17
C LEU A 213 -9.54 -12.94 -10.65
N ARG A 214 -9.64 -14.18 -10.17
CA ARG A 214 -9.63 -14.50 -8.73
C ARG A 214 -8.26 -14.26 -8.11
N ILE A 215 -7.17 -14.63 -8.78
CA ILE A 215 -5.81 -14.33 -8.33
C ILE A 215 -5.63 -12.81 -8.20
N ASN A 216 -5.99 -12.04 -9.23
CA ASN A 216 -5.93 -10.58 -9.18
C ASN A 216 -6.77 -10.01 -8.03
N ARG A 217 -8.00 -10.51 -7.79
CA ARG A 217 -8.83 -10.11 -6.64
C ARG A 217 -8.10 -10.37 -5.30
N ASP A 218 -7.34 -11.45 -5.22
CA ASP A 218 -6.62 -11.88 -4.01
C ASP A 218 -5.28 -11.16 -3.81
N GLU A 219 -4.83 -10.32 -4.74
CA GLU A 219 -3.68 -9.40 -4.59
C GLU A 219 -3.91 -8.34 -3.48
N ILE A 220 -5.05 -8.41 -2.79
CA ILE A 220 -5.22 -7.80 -1.47
C ILE A 220 -4.11 -8.23 -0.49
N ASP A 221 -3.57 -9.44 -0.62
CA ASP A 221 -2.43 -9.90 0.19
C ASP A 221 -1.11 -9.19 -0.18
N ALA A 222 -0.93 -8.82 -1.44
CA ALA A 222 0.19 -8.06 -1.96
C ALA A 222 0.09 -6.60 -1.52
N LEU A 223 -1.09 -5.98 -1.63
CA LEU A 223 -1.39 -4.66 -1.05
C LEU A 223 -0.96 -4.58 0.43
N GLU A 224 -1.39 -5.55 1.24
CA GLU A 224 -1.06 -5.60 2.67
C GLU A 224 0.44 -5.75 2.91
N THR A 225 1.11 -6.51 2.05
CA THR A 225 2.56 -6.72 2.11
C THR A 225 3.34 -5.45 1.82
N PHE A 226 2.94 -4.68 0.81
CA PHE A 226 3.64 -3.43 0.52
C PHE A 226 3.32 -2.34 1.54
N ALA A 227 2.10 -2.31 2.05
CA ALA A 227 1.72 -1.43 3.14
C ALA A 227 2.53 -1.72 4.42
N LEU A 228 2.65 -2.98 4.83
CA LEU A 228 3.43 -3.33 6.02
C LEU A 228 4.92 -3.04 5.83
N ALA A 229 5.46 -3.28 4.63
CA ALA A 229 6.84 -2.96 4.33
C ALA A 229 7.08 -1.45 4.42
N LEU A 230 6.18 -0.62 3.86
CA LEU A 230 6.26 0.83 4.00
C LEU A 230 6.22 1.24 5.48
N PHE A 231 5.31 0.68 6.27
CA PHE A 231 5.21 0.99 7.71
C PHE A 231 6.53 0.77 8.45
N ASP A 232 7.17 -0.39 8.22
CA ASP A 232 8.41 -0.78 8.89
C ASP A 232 9.60 0.09 8.43
N LEU A 233 9.57 0.55 7.17
CA LEU A 233 10.74 1.15 6.51
C LEU A 233 10.75 2.68 6.47
N VAL A 234 9.66 3.36 6.85
CA VAL A 234 9.53 4.83 6.76
C VAL A 234 10.73 5.59 7.33
N GLU A 235 11.29 5.15 8.46
CA GLU A 235 12.37 5.88 9.14
C GLU A 235 13.74 5.67 8.50
N GLU A 236 13.97 4.54 7.82
CA GLU A 236 15.31 4.12 7.39
C GLU A 236 15.49 4.05 5.87
N ALA A 237 14.45 3.75 5.10
CA ALA A 237 14.59 3.53 3.68
C ALA A 237 14.70 4.84 2.89
N PRO A 238 15.43 4.87 1.77
CA PRO A 238 15.47 6.03 0.87
C PRO A 238 14.06 6.42 0.37
N LEU A 239 13.86 7.70 0.05
CA LEU A 239 12.56 8.19 -0.44
C LEU A 239 12.07 7.44 -1.69
N GLU A 240 12.99 7.09 -2.61
CA GLU A 240 12.63 6.33 -3.81
C GLU A 240 12.09 4.94 -3.50
N VAL A 241 12.56 4.29 -2.43
CA VAL A 241 12.03 3.01 -1.96
C VAL A 241 10.62 3.18 -1.39
N LEU A 242 10.39 4.21 -0.56
CA LEU A 242 9.08 4.45 0.03
C LEU A 242 8.03 4.80 -1.02
N ARG A 243 8.37 5.63 -2.01
CA ARG A 243 7.50 5.95 -3.15
C ARG A 243 7.17 4.70 -3.97
N HIS A 244 8.17 3.85 -4.21
CA HIS A 244 7.96 2.60 -4.93
C HIS A 244 7.04 1.65 -4.16
N LEU A 245 7.25 1.41 -2.86
CA LEU A 245 6.37 0.58 -2.04
C LEU A 245 4.92 1.10 -2.01
N ALA A 246 4.74 2.43 -1.90
CA ALA A 246 3.41 3.02 -1.93
C ALA A 246 2.75 2.87 -3.31
N ARG A 247 3.54 2.96 -4.39
CA ARG A 247 3.08 2.71 -5.76
C ARG A 247 2.64 1.26 -5.95
N LEU A 248 3.43 0.31 -5.49
CA LEU A 248 3.08 -1.12 -5.51
C LEU A 248 1.77 -1.34 -4.77
N ALA A 249 1.65 -0.86 -3.52
CA ALA A 249 0.42 -0.97 -2.74
C ALA A 249 -0.81 -0.47 -3.51
N TRP A 250 -0.73 0.70 -4.16
CA TRP A 250 -1.83 1.20 -4.97
C TRP A 250 -2.11 0.35 -6.20
N ASP A 251 -1.08 -0.12 -6.90
CA ASP A 251 -1.25 -0.98 -8.07
C ASP A 251 -1.94 -2.29 -7.70
N GLU A 252 -1.57 -2.93 -6.59
CA GLU A 252 -2.24 -4.14 -6.10
C GLU A 252 -3.68 -3.89 -5.63
N ALA A 253 -3.96 -2.71 -5.04
CA ALA A 253 -5.33 -2.31 -4.76
C ALA A 253 -6.16 -2.20 -6.05
N ARG A 254 -5.58 -1.69 -7.14
CA ARG A 254 -6.27 -1.62 -8.44
C ARG A 254 -6.44 -3.00 -9.06
N HIS A 255 -5.43 -3.86 -8.98
CA HIS A 255 -5.53 -5.21 -9.51
C HIS A 255 -6.61 -6.02 -8.78
N ALA A 256 -6.66 -5.91 -7.45
CA ALA A 256 -7.73 -6.46 -6.64
C ALA A 256 -9.12 -5.93 -7.05
N ALA A 257 -9.23 -4.62 -7.28
CA ALA A 257 -10.46 -4.00 -7.78
C ALA A 257 -10.85 -4.52 -9.17
N ILE A 258 -9.88 -4.67 -10.09
CA ILE A 258 -10.09 -5.16 -11.45
C ILE A 258 -10.60 -6.61 -11.43
N GLY A 259 -9.92 -7.49 -10.70
CA GLY A 259 -10.32 -8.88 -10.53
C GLY A 259 -11.74 -8.98 -9.97
N HIS A 260 -12.02 -8.23 -8.90
CA HIS A 260 -13.33 -8.18 -8.26
C HIS A 260 -14.44 -7.70 -9.22
N ALA A 261 -14.21 -6.57 -9.89
CA ALA A 261 -15.21 -5.95 -10.77
C ALA A 261 -15.52 -6.82 -11.99
N LEU A 262 -14.50 -7.43 -12.62
CA LEU A 262 -14.71 -8.27 -13.80
C LEU A 262 -15.43 -9.57 -13.47
N LEU A 263 -15.18 -10.17 -12.30
CA LEU A 263 -15.98 -11.30 -11.82
C LEU A 263 -17.46 -10.91 -11.69
N ALA A 264 -17.73 -9.74 -11.10
CA ALA A 264 -19.10 -9.23 -10.94
C ALA A 264 -19.78 -8.92 -12.28
N GLU A 265 -19.06 -8.30 -13.23
CA GLU A 265 -19.54 -8.01 -14.59
C GLU A 265 -19.98 -9.30 -15.33
N ASP A 266 -19.31 -10.42 -15.08
CA ASP A 266 -19.64 -11.75 -15.62
C ASP A 266 -20.84 -12.43 -14.91
N GLY A 267 -21.51 -11.74 -13.98
CA GLY A 267 -22.61 -12.27 -13.19
C GLY A 267 -22.18 -13.26 -12.11
N THR A 268 -20.88 -13.32 -11.81
CA THR A 268 -20.33 -14.13 -10.73
C THR A 268 -20.23 -13.28 -9.46
N ASP A 269 -20.77 -13.76 -8.34
CA ASP A 269 -20.49 -13.15 -7.03
C ASP A 269 -18.98 -13.26 -6.73
N PRO A 270 -18.23 -12.15 -6.67
CA PRO A 270 -16.80 -12.19 -6.45
C PRO A 270 -16.44 -12.74 -5.06
N TYR A 271 -17.35 -12.72 -4.09
CA TYR A 271 -17.11 -13.27 -2.75
C TYR A 271 -17.29 -14.79 -2.67
N ARG A 272 -17.85 -15.41 -3.73
CA ARG A 272 -18.13 -16.86 -3.72
C ARG A 272 -16.88 -17.72 -3.64
N TYR A 273 -15.77 -17.24 -4.22
CA TYR A 273 -14.53 -17.99 -4.24
C TYR A 273 -13.71 -17.75 -3.00
N ALA A 274 -13.10 -18.79 -2.47
CA ALA A 274 -12.26 -18.66 -1.29
C ALA A 274 -11.07 -17.72 -1.55
N CYS A 275 -10.64 -16.97 -0.53
CA CYS A 275 -9.52 -16.05 -0.54
C CYS A 275 -8.32 -16.67 0.19
N SER A 276 -7.14 -16.62 -0.43
CA SER A 276 -5.93 -17.19 0.15
C SER A 276 -5.42 -16.34 1.31
N MET A 277 -5.03 -17.00 2.40
CA MET A 277 -4.36 -16.34 3.54
C MET A 277 -2.87 -16.65 3.66
N ILE A 278 -2.35 -17.61 2.88
CA ILE A 278 -1.00 -18.15 3.10
C ILE A 278 0.08 -17.06 2.94
N GLY A 279 -0.01 -16.25 1.88
CA GLY A 279 0.97 -15.21 1.56
C GLY A 279 1.13 -14.21 2.71
N ILE A 280 0.02 -13.59 3.12
CA ILE A 280 0.05 -12.60 4.20
C ILE A 280 0.38 -13.21 5.57
N ARG A 281 -0.02 -14.47 5.86
CA ARG A 281 0.34 -15.13 7.12
C ARG A 281 1.86 -15.26 7.29
N VAL A 282 2.57 -15.51 6.20
CA VAL A 282 4.04 -15.56 6.20
C VAL A 282 4.61 -14.15 6.27
N ARG A 283 4.27 -13.27 5.32
CA ARG A 283 4.89 -11.95 5.19
C ARG A 283 4.55 -10.99 6.33
N GLY A 284 3.36 -11.11 6.91
CA GLY A 284 2.93 -10.35 8.08
C GLY A 284 3.83 -10.54 9.31
N ALA A 285 4.50 -11.69 9.42
CA ALA A 285 5.45 -12.01 10.48
C ALA A 285 6.92 -11.68 10.14
N MET A 286 7.19 -11.15 8.94
CA MET A 286 8.52 -10.76 8.47
C MET A 286 8.73 -9.25 8.70
N ALA A 287 10.00 -8.82 8.77
CA ALA A 287 10.34 -7.40 8.74
C ALA A 287 10.15 -6.84 7.31
N GLY A 288 9.92 -5.53 7.20
CA GLY A 288 9.58 -4.89 5.91
C GLY A 288 10.50 -5.22 4.73
N TRP A 289 11.82 -5.18 4.92
CA TRP A 289 12.78 -5.55 3.87
C TRP A 289 12.65 -7.01 3.42
N ASP A 290 12.50 -7.93 4.37
CA ASP A 290 12.36 -9.35 4.08
C ASP A 290 11.00 -9.64 3.42
N ALA A 291 9.92 -9.01 3.88
CA ALA A 291 8.58 -9.18 3.33
C ALA A 291 8.50 -8.69 1.88
N TRP A 292 9.05 -7.51 1.59
CA TRP A 292 9.14 -6.98 0.23
C TRP A 292 10.00 -7.88 -0.66
N THR A 293 11.16 -8.30 -0.17
CA THR A 293 12.02 -9.22 -0.91
C THR A 293 11.29 -10.54 -1.22
N GLN A 294 10.54 -11.08 -0.25
CA GLN A 294 9.84 -12.35 -0.42
C GLN A 294 8.77 -12.27 -1.51
N ILE A 295 7.93 -11.22 -1.51
CA ILE A 295 6.88 -11.10 -2.53
C ILE A 295 7.44 -10.83 -3.91
N THR A 296 8.43 -9.95 -4.05
CA THR A 296 9.03 -9.64 -5.37
C THR A 296 9.80 -10.84 -5.93
N LEU A 297 10.55 -11.57 -5.10
CA LEU A 297 11.40 -12.64 -5.59
C LEU A 297 10.73 -13.99 -5.66
N PHE A 298 9.58 -14.21 -5.02
CA PHE A 298 8.92 -15.51 -5.04
C PHE A 298 7.44 -15.42 -5.41
N GLY A 299 6.76 -14.32 -5.05
CA GLY A 299 5.37 -13.95 -5.38
C GLY A 299 5.12 -13.70 -6.87
N GLU A 300 5.66 -12.60 -7.38
CA GLU A 300 5.27 -11.98 -8.66
C GLU A 300 5.79 -12.69 -9.93
N LEU A 301 6.90 -13.45 -9.83
CA LEU A 301 7.60 -14.00 -11.01
C LEU A 301 6.79 -15.03 -11.80
N GLY A 302 5.89 -15.78 -11.12
CA GLY A 302 5.15 -16.89 -11.70
C GLY A 302 3.94 -16.46 -12.53
N ILE A 303 3.30 -15.35 -12.16
CA ILE A 303 1.94 -15.03 -12.61
C ILE A 303 1.89 -14.24 -13.93
N ILE A 304 2.94 -13.48 -14.26
CA ILE A 304 3.02 -12.66 -15.48
C ILE A 304 2.86 -13.49 -16.76
N GLY A 305 3.44 -14.69 -16.79
CA GLY A 305 3.37 -15.60 -17.95
C GLY A 305 1.93 -16.00 -18.29
N PRO A 306 1.20 -16.62 -17.33
CA PRO A 306 -0.23 -16.90 -17.43
C PRO A 306 -1.08 -15.68 -17.81
N MET A 307 -0.89 -14.53 -17.15
CA MET A 307 -1.66 -13.31 -17.44
C MET A 307 -1.47 -12.83 -18.89
N ARG A 308 -0.24 -12.82 -19.40
CA ARG A 308 0.03 -12.47 -20.81
C ARG A 308 -0.55 -13.50 -21.78
N ALA A 309 -0.62 -14.77 -21.39
CA ALA A 309 -1.26 -15.80 -22.21
C ALA A 309 -2.77 -15.57 -22.30
N LEU A 310 -3.42 -15.28 -21.17
CA LEU A 310 -4.83 -14.92 -21.10
C LEU A 310 -5.12 -13.65 -21.93
N GLU A 311 -4.33 -12.59 -21.77
CA GLU A 311 -4.46 -11.35 -22.55
C GLU A 311 -4.48 -11.64 -24.07
N ARG A 312 -3.53 -12.45 -24.56
CA ARG A 312 -3.44 -12.80 -25.98
C ARG A 312 -4.60 -13.67 -26.46
N GLU A 313 -5.08 -14.61 -25.64
CA GLU A 313 -6.25 -15.43 -25.97
C GLU A 313 -7.53 -14.58 -25.98
N ALA A 314 -7.73 -13.71 -24.98
CA ALA A 314 -8.85 -12.78 -24.90
C ALA A 314 -8.95 -11.90 -26.15
N ARG A 315 -7.81 -11.33 -26.60
CA ARG A 315 -7.74 -10.58 -27.86
C ARG A 315 -8.16 -11.42 -29.07
N ARG A 316 -7.70 -12.67 -29.16
CA ARG A 316 -8.06 -13.59 -30.26
C ARG A 316 -9.55 -13.93 -30.28
N ARG A 317 -10.20 -13.96 -29.11
CA ARG A 317 -11.64 -14.22 -28.96
C ARG A 317 -12.52 -12.97 -29.07
N GLY A 318 -11.92 -11.78 -29.17
CA GLY A 318 -12.67 -10.53 -29.17
C GLY A 318 -13.18 -10.10 -27.80
N ASP A 319 -12.70 -10.72 -26.70
CA ASP A 319 -12.96 -10.29 -25.33
C ASP A 319 -12.06 -9.07 -25.02
N THR A 320 -12.50 -7.91 -25.48
CA THR A 320 -11.75 -6.65 -25.37
C THR A 320 -11.61 -6.17 -23.93
N ARG A 321 -12.58 -6.49 -23.06
CA ARG A 321 -12.59 -6.07 -21.66
C ARG A 321 -11.49 -6.78 -20.87
N THR A 322 -11.46 -8.12 -20.92
CA THR A 322 -10.42 -8.94 -20.28
C THR A 322 -9.05 -8.62 -20.87
N ALA A 323 -8.94 -8.53 -22.20
CA ALA A 323 -7.69 -8.18 -22.86
C ALA A 323 -7.13 -6.82 -22.42
N THR A 324 -7.98 -5.81 -22.28
CA THR A 324 -7.55 -4.47 -21.85
C THR A 324 -7.13 -4.47 -20.39
N ALA A 325 -7.88 -5.13 -19.51
CA ALA A 325 -7.57 -5.22 -18.10
C ALA A 325 -6.20 -5.89 -17.87
N PHE A 326 -6.01 -7.10 -18.39
CA PHE A 326 -4.74 -7.82 -18.23
C PHE A 326 -3.56 -7.15 -18.95
N HIS A 327 -3.81 -6.32 -19.96
CA HIS A 327 -2.74 -5.51 -20.56
C HIS A 327 -2.17 -4.49 -19.58
N TYR A 328 -3.02 -3.82 -18.78
CA TYR A 328 -2.58 -2.89 -17.75
C TYR A 328 -1.89 -3.63 -16.61
N VAL A 329 -2.54 -4.66 -16.06
CA VAL A 329 -1.97 -5.50 -14.97
C VAL A 329 -0.59 -6.03 -15.36
N CYS A 330 -0.44 -6.64 -16.54
CA CYS A 330 0.86 -7.15 -16.98
C CYS A 330 1.94 -6.07 -17.10
N ARG A 331 1.57 -4.82 -17.38
CA ARG A 331 2.52 -3.71 -17.48
C ARG A 331 2.97 -3.27 -16.10
N ASP A 332 2.05 -3.20 -15.14
CA ASP A 332 2.31 -2.88 -13.75
C ASP A 332 3.23 -3.97 -13.15
N GLU A 333 2.88 -5.25 -13.28
CA GLU A 333 3.71 -6.38 -12.82
C GLU A 333 5.12 -6.41 -13.41
N THR A 334 5.26 -6.01 -14.68
CA THR A 334 6.59 -5.92 -15.31
C THR A 334 7.43 -4.82 -14.65
N MET A 335 6.80 -3.70 -14.26
CA MET A 335 7.44 -2.62 -13.54
C MET A 335 7.75 -3.03 -12.10
N HIS A 336 6.80 -3.68 -11.41
CA HIS A 336 6.94 -4.18 -10.04
C HIS A 336 8.23 -4.99 -9.92
N LEU A 337 8.33 -6.05 -10.73
CA LEU A 337 9.48 -6.94 -10.70
C LEU A 337 10.79 -6.23 -11.07
N LYS A 338 10.79 -5.45 -12.14
CA LYS A 338 12.02 -4.81 -12.65
C LYS A 338 12.56 -3.80 -11.64
N ASP A 339 11.72 -2.89 -11.18
CA ASP A 339 12.13 -1.76 -10.37
C ASP A 339 12.34 -2.20 -8.91
N SER A 340 11.53 -3.14 -8.39
CA SER A 340 11.76 -3.72 -7.05
C SER A 340 13.11 -4.45 -6.98
N ARG A 341 13.44 -5.30 -7.97
CA ARG A 341 14.75 -5.99 -7.98
C ARG A 341 15.91 -5.02 -7.98
N HIS A 342 15.81 -3.95 -8.77
CA HIS A 342 16.83 -2.92 -8.85
C HIS A 342 17.00 -2.15 -7.53
N LEU A 343 15.89 -1.78 -6.89
CA LEU A 343 15.92 -1.06 -5.61
C LEU A 343 16.40 -1.96 -4.45
N LEU A 344 15.95 -3.21 -4.41
CA LEU A 344 16.40 -4.21 -3.43
C LEU A 344 17.90 -4.48 -3.59
N ASP A 345 18.40 -4.65 -4.81
CA ASP A 345 19.84 -4.86 -5.03
C ASP A 345 20.68 -3.69 -4.50
N ARG A 346 20.19 -2.47 -4.69
CA ARG A 346 20.89 -1.26 -4.30
C ARG A 346 20.84 -0.96 -2.81
N HIS A 347 19.67 -1.15 -2.18
CA HIS A 347 19.38 -0.59 -0.86
C HIS A 347 19.17 -1.61 0.24
N HIS A 348 18.99 -2.89 -0.09
CA HIS A 348 18.70 -3.89 0.93
C HIS A 348 19.87 -4.02 1.93
N PRO A 349 19.64 -4.01 3.26
CA PRO A 349 20.70 -4.05 4.27
C PRO A 349 21.62 -5.26 4.20
N ALA A 350 21.14 -6.38 3.64
CA ALA A 350 21.93 -7.60 3.43
C ALA A 350 23.02 -7.50 2.33
N GLY A 351 23.12 -6.38 1.61
CA GLY A 351 24.22 -6.11 0.68
C GLY A 351 24.03 -6.67 -0.74
N GLY A 352 22.78 -6.71 -1.23
CA GLY A 352 22.45 -7.08 -2.62
C GLY A 352 21.31 -8.08 -2.74
N LEU A 353 20.75 -8.21 -3.94
CA LEU A 353 19.52 -8.96 -4.19
C LEU A 353 19.66 -10.46 -3.87
N ALA A 354 20.82 -11.04 -4.18
CA ALA A 354 21.07 -12.47 -3.93
C ALA A 354 21.09 -12.79 -2.42
N ALA A 355 21.79 -11.97 -1.62
CA ALA A 355 21.86 -12.14 -0.17
C ALA A 355 20.50 -11.87 0.49
N ALA A 356 19.78 -10.84 0.03
CA ALA A 356 18.42 -10.54 0.44
C ALA A 356 17.48 -11.74 0.17
N GLY A 357 17.53 -12.29 -1.05
CA GLY A 357 16.69 -13.42 -1.46
C GLY A 357 16.93 -14.67 -0.61
N GLU A 358 18.19 -15.00 -0.31
CA GLU A 358 18.51 -16.14 0.56
C GLU A 358 17.99 -15.92 2.00
N ALA A 359 18.17 -14.72 2.56
CA ALA A 359 17.68 -14.38 3.89
C ALA A 359 16.15 -14.47 3.97
N ALA A 360 15.45 -13.84 3.03
CA ALA A 360 13.99 -13.86 2.94
C ALA A 360 13.46 -15.28 2.73
N ARG A 361 14.11 -16.08 1.86
CA ARG A 361 13.78 -17.49 1.64
C ARG A 361 13.91 -18.33 2.90
N LYS A 362 15.02 -18.20 3.62
CA LYS A 362 15.25 -18.94 4.88
C LYS A 362 14.19 -18.58 5.92
N ARG A 363 13.87 -17.28 6.05
CA ARG A 363 12.86 -16.79 6.98
C ARG A 363 11.47 -17.29 6.63
N ALA A 364 11.08 -17.23 5.36
CA ALA A 364 9.80 -17.75 4.88
C ALA A 364 9.65 -19.26 5.13
N GLY A 365 10.72 -20.03 4.89
CA GLY A 365 10.74 -21.47 5.17
C GLY A 365 10.50 -21.80 6.64
N ALA A 366 11.17 -21.09 7.55
CA ALA A 366 10.96 -21.26 8.99
C ALA A 366 9.51 -20.95 9.40
N LEU A 367 8.93 -19.86 8.88
CA LEU A 367 7.55 -19.48 9.17
C LEU A 367 6.54 -20.50 8.61
N LEU A 368 6.75 -21.02 7.40
CA LEU A 368 5.91 -22.09 6.85
C LEU A 368 5.96 -23.37 7.70
N ALA A 369 7.11 -23.67 8.32
CA ALA A 369 7.25 -24.78 9.24
C ALA A 369 6.53 -24.56 10.56
N GLU A 370 6.61 -23.34 11.13
CA GLU A 370 5.83 -22.95 12.30
C GLU A 370 4.31 -23.03 12.04
N LEU A 371 3.88 -22.76 10.81
CA LEU A 371 2.48 -22.87 10.39
C LEU A 371 2.05 -24.32 10.11
N GLY A 372 2.96 -25.29 10.18
CA GLY A 372 2.68 -26.70 9.90
C GLY A 372 2.38 -27.02 8.44
N LEU A 373 2.72 -26.11 7.52
CA LEU A 373 2.48 -26.28 6.08
C LEU A 373 3.58 -27.14 5.43
N LEU A 374 4.82 -27.02 5.91
CA LEU A 374 5.99 -27.79 5.44
C LEU A 374 6.98 -27.98 6.58
N SER A 375 7.54 -29.16 6.77
CA SER A 375 8.71 -29.31 7.65
C SER A 375 9.94 -28.60 7.08
N GLU A 376 10.92 -28.27 7.93
CA GLU A 376 12.19 -27.66 7.52
C GLU A 376 12.92 -28.53 6.48
N GLU A 377 12.90 -29.86 6.66
CA GLU A 377 13.48 -30.81 5.71
C GLU A 377 12.75 -30.80 4.36
N GLN A 378 11.40 -30.75 4.38
CA GLN A 378 10.61 -30.65 3.15
C GLN A 378 10.90 -29.36 2.41
N TYR A 379 11.00 -28.22 3.12
CA TYR A 379 11.27 -26.93 2.50
C TYR A 379 12.70 -26.85 1.94
N ALA A 380 13.70 -27.38 2.66
CA ALA A 380 15.08 -27.44 2.20
C ALA A 380 15.26 -28.34 0.96
N ALA A 381 14.41 -29.36 0.81
CA ALA A 381 14.41 -30.25 -0.34
C ALA A 381 13.75 -29.65 -1.60
N LEU A 382 13.07 -28.50 -1.48
CA LEU A 382 12.44 -27.84 -2.63
C LEU A 382 13.51 -27.19 -3.51
N ASP A 383 13.42 -27.44 -4.80
CA ASP A 383 14.13 -26.64 -5.79
C ASP A 383 13.50 -25.24 -5.91
N GLU A 384 14.20 -24.32 -6.59
CA GLU A 384 13.73 -22.94 -6.75
C GLU A 384 12.33 -22.89 -7.35
N ARG A 385 12.04 -23.73 -8.35
CA ARG A 385 10.73 -23.81 -9.04
C ARG A 385 9.62 -24.28 -8.11
N GLN A 386 9.90 -25.23 -7.22
CA GLN A 386 8.96 -25.73 -6.23
C GLN A 386 8.71 -24.68 -5.14
N ILE A 387 9.75 -23.95 -4.72
CA ILE A 387 9.61 -22.80 -3.82
C ILE A 387 8.76 -21.73 -4.48
N PHE A 388 9.00 -21.40 -5.75
CA PHE A 388 8.16 -20.49 -6.53
C PHE A 388 6.70 -20.95 -6.54
N ALA A 389 6.42 -22.23 -6.78
CA ALA A 389 5.05 -22.73 -6.75
C ALA A 389 4.39 -22.69 -5.35
N LEU A 390 5.19 -22.71 -4.28
CA LEU A 390 4.72 -22.70 -2.88
C LEU A 390 4.65 -21.30 -2.26
N LEU A 391 5.53 -20.40 -2.67
CA LEU A 391 5.67 -19.05 -2.16
C LEU A 391 5.08 -17.98 -3.10
N GLY A 392 4.91 -18.33 -4.37
CA GLY A 392 4.39 -17.50 -5.45
C GLY A 392 2.88 -17.39 -5.54
N GLU A 393 2.43 -16.43 -6.34
CA GLU A 393 1.04 -16.27 -6.81
C GLU A 393 0.78 -17.08 -8.07
#